data_AF-A0A1M5ZXK6-F1
#
_entry.id   AF-A0A1M5ZXK6-F1
#
_cell.length_a   1.000
_cell.length_b   1.000
_cell.length_c   1.000
_cell.angle_alpha   90.00
_cell.angle_beta   90.00
_cell.angle_gamma   90.00
#
_symmetry.space_group_name_H-M   'P 1'
#
loop_
_entity.id
_entity.type
_entity.pdbx_description
1 polymer ?
#
loop_
_entity_poly.entity_id
_entity_poly.type
_entity_poly.pdbx_seq_one_letter_code
_entity_poly.pdbx_strand_id
1 'polypeptide(L)'
;MAAMLFFTSVAHFAFLQGMSQMIPDFIPFKKEWVIITGILEIAAGIGLLFKKSRKITSILLIIFLILILPANINSAMQNLNYETGNFDGNGICYLWFRIPMQIFYILWIWKFGYKPKD
;
A
#
# COMPACT_ATOMS: atom_id res chain seq x y z
N MET A 1 -0.48 -12.24 4.93
CA MET A 1 -0.62 -11.30 3.79
C MET A 1 -2.08 -10.95 3.50
N ALA A 2 -2.96 -11.90 3.15
CA ALA A 2 -4.36 -11.59 2.84
C ALA A 2 -5.08 -10.82 3.97
N ALA A 3 -4.99 -11.29 5.22
CA ALA A 3 -5.56 -10.59 6.37
C ALA A 3 -5.02 -9.15 6.55
N MET A 4 -3.72 -8.96 6.32
CA MET A 4 -3.09 -7.64 6.36
C MET A 4 -3.64 -6.73 5.25
N LEU A 5 -3.78 -7.24 4.02
CA LEU A 5 -4.35 -6.47 2.89
C LEU A 5 -5.80 -6.06 3.16
N PHE A 6 -6.60 -6.93 3.78
CA PHE A 6 -7.95 -6.56 4.19
C PHE A 6 -7.93 -5.47 5.26
N PHE A 7 -7.04 -5.58 6.25
CA PHE A 7 -6.89 -4.55 7.27
C PHE A 7 -6.43 -3.21 6.68
N THR A 8 -5.44 -3.21 5.79
CA THR A 8 -4.96 -1.97 5.13
C THR A 8 -6.02 -1.37 4.20
N SER A 9 -6.84 -2.20 3.55
CA SER A 9 -7.91 -1.69 2.71
C SER A 9 -8.95 -0.91 3.51
N VAL A 10 -9.25 -1.30 4.75
CA VAL A 10 -10.17 -0.55 5.63
C VAL A 10 -9.64 0.86 5.88
N ALA A 11 -8.33 1.00 6.07
CA ALA A 11 -7.71 2.31 6.26
C ALA A 11 -8.01 3.24 5.08
N HIS A 12 -7.96 2.74 3.82
CA HIS A 12 -8.17 3.56 2.61
C HIS A 12 -9.52 4.26 2.60
N PHE A 13 -10.55 3.62 3.17
CA PHE A 13 -11.89 4.18 3.29
C PHE A 13 -12.04 5.03 4.55
N ALA A 14 -11.43 4.63 5.67
CA ALA A 14 -11.51 5.34 6.95
C ALA A 14 -10.77 6.69 6.95
N PHE A 15 -9.61 6.75 6.31
CA PHE A 15 -8.71 7.91 6.30
C PHE A 15 -8.55 8.51 4.90
N LEU A 16 -9.64 8.47 4.10
CA LEU A 16 -9.65 8.89 2.70
C LEU A 16 -9.07 10.30 2.50
N GLN A 17 -9.42 11.24 3.40
CA GLN A 17 -8.95 12.62 3.33
C GLN A 17 -7.42 12.71 3.46
N GLY A 18 -6.84 12.17 4.54
CA GLY A 18 -5.40 12.23 4.79
C GLY A 18 -4.60 11.40 3.78
N MET A 19 -5.07 10.22 3.39
CA MET A 19 -4.40 9.43 2.35
C MET A 19 -4.42 10.10 0.98
N SER A 20 -5.47 10.85 0.64
CA SER A 20 -5.50 11.58 -0.63
C SER A 20 -4.43 12.67 -0.68
N GLN A 21 -4.05 13.24 0.47
CA GLN A 21 -2.98 14.23 0.55
C GLN A 21 -1.58 13.60 0.41
N MET A 22 -1.45 12.29 0.63
CA MET A 22 -0.19 11.57 0.36
C MET A 22 0.14 11.53 -1.13
N ILE A 23 -0.87 11.60 -2.00
CA ILE A 23 -0.68 11.53 -3.45
C ILE A 23 -0.07 12.87 -3.95
N PRO A 24 1.02 12.83 -4.75
CA PRO A 24 1.65 14.03 -5.30
C PRO A 24 0.69 14.96 -6.06
N ASP A 25 0.95 16.26 -6.03
CA ASP A 25 0.04 17.30 -6.54
C ASP A 25 -0.20 17.25 -8.06
N PHE A 26 0.72 16.65 -8.82
CA PHE A 26 0.56 16.50 -10.27
C PHE A 26 -0.47 15.42 -10.67
N ILE A 27 -0.95 14.60 -9.72
CA ILE A 27 -1.96 13.56 -9.99
C ILE A 27 -3.35 14.11 -9.65
N PRO A 28 -4.27 14.22 -10.64
CA PRO A 28 -5.65 14.60 -10.38
C PRO A 28 -6.44 13.44 -9.75
N PHE A 29 -7.62 13.73 -9.22
CA PHE A 29 -8.55 12.72 -8.67
C PHE A 29 -7.93 11.86 -7.55
N LYS A 30 -7.24 12.51 -6.60
CA LYS A 30 -6.48 11.83 -5.54
C LYS A 30 -7.36 10.91 -4.68
N LYS A 31 -8.58 11.33 -4.35
CA LYS A 31 -9.51 10.52 -3.51
C LYS A 31 -9.94 9.24 -4.24
N GLU A 32 -10.20 9.36 -5.53
CA GLU A 32 -10.58 8.26 -6.41
C GLU A 32 -9.45 7.23 -6.50
N TRP A 33 -8.21 7.67 -6.62
CA TRP A 33 -7.04 6.78 -6.56
C TRP A 33 -6.93 6.05 -5.22
N VAL A 34 -7.17 6.70 -4.09
CA VAL A 34 -7.18 6.04 -2.78
C VAL A 34 -8.28 4.97 -2.70
N ILE A 35 -9.48 5.25 -3.22
CA ILE A 35 -10.57 4.27 -3.28
C ILE A 35 -10.19 3.09 -4.17
N ILE A 36 -9.64 3.35 -5.37
CA ILE A 36 -9.20 2.31 -6.30
C ILE A 36 -8.15 1.42 -5.66
N THR A 37 -7.14 2.01 -5.02
CA THR A 37 -6.06 1.26 -4.36
C THR A 37 -6.59 0.42 -3.19
N GLY A 38 -7.53 0.92 -2.40
CA GLY A 38 -8.23 0.13 -1.37
C GLY A 38 -8.99 -1.07 -1.95
N ILE A 39 -9.70 -0.90 -3.07
CA ILE A 39 -10.38 -2.00 -3.77
C ILE A 39 -9.38 -3.02 -4.32
N LEU A 40 -8.26 -2.56 -4.89
CA LEU A 40 -7.19 -3.43 -5.39
C LEU A 40 -6.58 -4.28 -4.27
N GLU A 41 -6.41 -3.72 -3.06
CA GLU A 41 -5.93 -4.48 -1.90
C GLU A 41 -6.92 -5.58 -1.49
N ILE A 42 -8.23 -5.33 -1.52
CA ILE A 42 -9.26 -6.35 -1.28
C ILE A 42 -9.18 -7.44 -2.34
N ALA A 43 -9.17 -7.06 -3.62
CA ALA A 43 -9.08 -7.99 -4.74
C ALA A 43 -7.80 -8.85 -4.67
N ALA A 44 -6.68 -8.25 -4.27
CA ALA A 44 -5.42 -8.96 -4.09
C ALA A 44 -5.44 -9.88 -2.86
N GLY A 45 -6.06 -9.46 -1.76
CA GLY A 45 -6.29 -10.30 -0.58
C GLY A 45 -7.06 -11.57 -0.94
N ILE A 46 -8.14 -11.44 -1.72
CA ILE A 46 -8.93 -12.55 -2.25
C ILE A 46 -8.09 -13.38 -3.24
N GLY A 47 -7.39 -12.73 -4.18
CA GLY A 47 -6.58 -13.39 -5.21
C GLY A 47 -5.44 -14.25 -4.68
N LEU A 48 -4.89 -13.91 -3.50
CA LEU A 48 -3.88 -14.73 -2.82
C LEU A 48 -4.43 -16.04 -2.22
N LEU A 49 -5.73 -16.10 -1.90
CA LEU A 49 -6.37 -17.28 -1.31
C LEU A 49 -6.43 -18.44 -2.31
N PHE A 50 -6.65 -18.15 -3.60
CA PHE A 50 -6.77 -19.17 -4.63
C PHE A 50 -5.40 -19.51 -5.26
N LYS A 51 -5.05 -20.81 -5.30
CA LYS A 51 -3.77 -21.28 -5.88
C LYS A 51 -3.55 -20.83 -7.32
N LYS A 52 -4.61 -20.81 -8.15
CA LYS A 52 -4.54 -20.47 -9.59
C LYS A 52 -4.18 -19.00 -9.84
N SER A 53 -4.70 -18.07 -9.03
CA SER A 53 -4.44 -16.63 -9.17
C SER A 53 -3.22 -16.14 -8.38
N ARG A 54 -2.81 -16.88 -7.34
CA ARG A 54 -1.76 -16.47 -6.39
C ARG A 54 -0.50 -15.93 -7.06
N LYS A 55 0.01 -16.58 -8.10
CA LYS A 55 1.24 -16.14 -8.79
C LYS A 55 1.06 -14.78 -9.44
N ILE A 56 -0.01 -14.59 -10.20
CA ILE A 56 -0.32 -13.32 -10.88
C ILE A 56 -0.57 -12.23 -9.83
N THR A 57 -1.40 -12.51 -8.83
CA THR A 57 -1.68 -11.58 -7.73
C THR A 57 -0.41 -11.15 -7.00
N SER A 58 0.54 -12.06 -6.80
CA SER A 58 1.82 -11.76 -6.15
C SER A 58 2.68 -10.79 -6.97
N ILE A 59 2.75 -10.97 -8.29
CA ILE A 59 3.47 -10.05 -9.17
C ILE A 59 2.82 -8.67 -9.14
N LEU A 60 1.49 -8.61 -9.28
CA LEU A 60 0.74 -7.36 -9.24
C LEU A 60 0.91 -6.64 -7.91
N LEU A 61 0.89 -7.37 -6.78
CA LEU A 61 1.13 -6.79 -5.46
C LEU A 61 2.55 -6.23 -5.31
N ILE A 62 3.58 -6.89 -5.85
CA ILE A 62 4.95 -6.34 -5.81
C ILE A 62 5.03 -5.03 -6.60
N ILE A 63 4.45 -4.99 -7.80
CA ILE A 63 4.37 -3.77 -8.62
C ILE A 63 3.61 -2.69 -7.85
N PHE A 64 2.47 -3.03 -7.26
CA PHE A 64 1.66 -2.12 -6.46
C PHE A 64 2.46 -1.52 -5.30
N LEU A 65 3.18 -2.33 -4.51
CA LEU A 65 4.02 -1.86 -3.41
C LEU A 65 5.10 -0.88 -3.88
N ILE A 66 5.71 -1.12 -5.04
CA ILE A 66 6.68 -0.20 -5.64
C ILE A 66 6.01 1.13 -6.04
N LEU A 67 4.83 1.06 -6.66
CA LEU A 67 4.11 2.24 -7.14
C LEU A 67 3.55 3.14 -6.03
N ILE A 68 3.28 2.61 -4.83
CA ILE A 68 2.83 3.43 -3.69
C ILE A 68 3.98 4.10 -2.92
N LEU A 69 5.24 3.74 -3.20
CA LEU A 69 6.39 4.32 -2.50
C LEU A 69 6.48 5.85 -2.66
N PRO A 70 6.29 6.44 -3.86
CA PRO A 70 6.28 7.89 -4.03
C PRO A 70 5.24 8.61 -3.15
N ALA A 71 4.06 8.01 -2.94
CA ALA A 71 3.04 8.60 -2.05
C ALA A 71 3.50 8.61 -0.58
N ASN A 72 4.20 7.55 -0.14
CA ASN A 72 4.77 7.49 1.21
C ASN A 72 5.95 8.47 1.38
N ILE A 73 6.77 8.65 0.34
CA ILE A 73 7.84 9.65 0.34
C ILE A 73 7.25 11.05 0.43
N ASN A 74 6.24 11.34 -0.39
CA ASN A 74 5.57 12.64 -0.39
C ASN A 74 4.92 12.95 0.97
N SER A 75 4.24 11.98 1.60
CA SER A 75 3.68 12.18 2.94
C SER A 75 4.77 12.46 3.99
N ALA A 76 5.89 11.76 3.91
CA ALA A 76 7.02 11.97 4.82
C ALA A 76 7.68 13.35 4.62
N MET A 77 7.82 13.80 3.38
CA MET A 77 8.37 15.13 3.06
C MET A 77 7.48 16.26 3.58
N GLN A 78 6.16 16.06 3.56
CA GLN A 78 5.20 17.04 4.05
C GLN A 78 4.95 16.95 5.56
N ASN A 79 5.55 15.98 6.27
CA ASN A 79 5.19 15.62 7.65
C ASN A 79 3.67 15.36 7.78
N LEU A 80 3.06 14.78 6.76
CA LEU A 80 1.63 14.52 6.74
C LEU A 80 1.30 13.31 7.64
N ASN A 81 0.41 13.52 8.59
CA ASN A 81 -0.27 12.48 9.33
C ASN A 81 -1.53 12.08 8.55
N TYR A 82 -1.49 10.90 7.91
CA TYR A 82 -2.60 10.43 7.07
C TYR A 82 -3.85 10.06 7.87
N GLU A 83 -3.75 9.82 9.19
CA GLU A 83 -4.89 9.46 10.05
C GLU A 83 -5.71 10.69 10.43
N THR A 84 -5.02 11.81 10.72
CA THR A 84 -5.66 13.08 11.12
C THR A 84 -5.84 14.05 9.96
N GLY A 85 -5.05 13.91 8.89
CA GLY A 85 -4.97 14.86 7.77
C GLY A 85 -4.16 16.12 8.08
N ASN A 86 -3.48 16.17 9.22
CA ASN A 86 -2.65 17.31 9.66
C ASN A 86 -1.19 17.13 9.25
N PHE A 87 -0.40 18.21 9.33
CA PHE A 87 1.04 18.22 9.01
C PHE A 87 1.93 18.06 10.27
N ASP A 88 1.53 17.17 11.17
CA ASP A 88 2.17 16.87 12.45
C ASP A 88 2.71 15.43 12.54
N GLY A 89 2.90 14.78 11.38
CA GLY A 89 3.39 13.41 11.27
C GLY A 89 4.89 13.26 11.51
N ASN A 90 5.34 12.01 11.58
CA ASN A 90 6.73 11.62 11.92
C ASN A 90 7.81 11.98 10.87
N GLY A 91 7.43 12.67 9.80
CA GLY A 91 8.34 13.13 8.76
C GLY A 91 9.17 12.01 8.10
N ILE A 92 10.41 12.31 7.74
CA ILE A 92 11.34 11.37 7.09
C ILE A 92 11.64 10.15 7.98
N CYS A 93 11.55 10.28 9.31
CA CYS A 93 11.75 9.15 10.23
C CYS A 93 10.76 8.01 9.98
N TYR A 94 9.55 8.31 9.49
CA TYR A 94 8.58 7.30 9.07
C TYR A 94 9.14 6.38 7.96
N LEU A 95 9.92 6.91 7.01
CA LEU A 95 10.47 6.13 5.90
C LEU A 95 11.49 5.07 6.35
N TRP A 96 12.23 5.34 7.43
CA TRP A 96 13.17 4.38 8.01
C TRP A 96 12.48 3.12 8.52
N PHE A 97 11.23 3.21 8.95
CA PHE A 97 10.42 2.04 9.30
C PHE A 97 9.70 1.47 8.07
N ARG A 98 9.13 2.35 7.24
CA ARG A 98 8.30 1.97 6.10
C ARG A 98 9.06 1.23 5.01
N ILE A 99 10.25 1.71 4.60
CA ILE A 99 11.01 1.13 3.49
C ILE A 99 11.49 -0.29 3.83
N PRO A 100 12.14 -0.56 4.98
CA PRO A 100 12.53 -1.93 5.34
C PRO A 100 11.32 -2.88 5.44
N MET A 101 10.22 -2.42 6.01
CA MET A 101 8.98 -3.21 6.08
C MET A 101 8.42 -3.52 4.68
N GLN A 102 8.44 -2.54 3.78
CA GLN A 102 7.97 -2.73 2.40
C GLN A 102 8.86 -3.73 1.63
N ILE A 103 10.18 -3.65 1.80
CA ILE A 103 11.13 -4.63 1.25
C ILE A 103 10.82 -6.03 1.81
N PHE A 104 10.59 -6.14 3.12
CA PHE A 104 10.20 -7.40 3.75
C PHE A 104 8.93 -7.99 3.13
N TYR A 105 7.89 -7.18 2.92
CA TYR A 105 6.67 -7.64 2.26
C TYR A 105 6.87 -8.08 0.81
N ILE A 106 7.67 -7.34 0.03
CA ILE A 106 8.02 -7.71 -1.35
C ILE A 106 8.71 -9.08 -1.37
N LEU A 107 9.71 -9.29 -0.50
CA LEU A 107 10.42 -10.57 -0.40
C LEU A 107 9.50 -11.70 0.06
N TRP A 108 8.60 -11.43 1.01
CA TRP A 108 7.61 -12.40 1.48
C TRP A 108 6.68 -12.83 0.34
N ILE A 109 6.13 -11.87 -0.41
CA ILE A 109 5.23 -12.13 -1.54
C ILE A 109 5.96 -12.91 -2.63
N TRP A 110 7.20 -12.54 -2.94
CA TRP A 110 8.00 -13.26 -3.93
C TRP A 110 8.26 -14.73 -3.52
N LYS A 111 8.64 -14.95 -2.26
CA LYS A 111 8.95 -16.29 -1.75
C LYS A 111 7.72 -17.19 -1.63
N PHE A 112 6.61 -16.70 -1.07
CA PHE A 112 5.46 -17.55 -0.75
C PHE A 112 4.35 -17.50 -1.80
N GLY A 113 4.32 -16.45 -2.62
CA GLY A 113 3.27 -16.22 -3.61
C GLY A 113 3.69 -16.53 -5.04
N TYR A 114 4.90 -16.11 -5.44
CA TYR A 114 5.41 -16.33 -6.80
C TYR A 114 6.16 -17.65 -6.99
N LYS A 115 6.95 -18.07 -5.99
CA LYS A 115 7.60 -19.39 -5.94
C LYS A 115 7.08 -20.23 -4.75
N PRO A 116 5.80 -20.62 -4.72
CA PRO A 116 5.33 -21.53 -3.70
C PRO A 116 6.20 -22.80 -3.74
N LYS A 117 6.74 -23.22 -2.60
CA LYS A 117 7.31 -24.56 -2.46
C LYS A 117 6.13 -25.52 -2.63
N ASP A 118 6.07 -26.22 -3.75
CA ASP A 118 5.22 -27.39 -3.93
C ASP A 118 5.64 -28.49 -2.95
#